data_AF-A0A642UPY9-F1
#
_entry.id   AF-A0A642UPY9-F1
#
_cell.length_a   1.000
_cell.length_b   1.000
_cell.length_c   1.000
_cell.angle_alpha   90.00
_cell.angle_beta   90.00
_cell.angle_gamma   90.00
#
_symmetry.space_group_name_H-M   'P 1'
#
loop_
_entity.id
_entity.type
_entity.pdbx_description
1 polymer ?
#
loop_
_entity_poly.entity_id
_entity_poly.type
_entity_poly.pdbx_seq_one_letter_code
_entity_poly.pdbx_strand_id
1 'polypeptide(L)'
;MAVTRSKKITFDEDGNSPDVAIVETKTVHEVESESDSDDEAPEEESVNTAKKQVMSKEQEQRQAASELKRKEKEKRKAIDLRNQEQKQLKRDVAPVKEDEEELPELLDDDILNAFNDESDEDEPSSVQNTHIRLDEVSEEELQRQAKLAKLEALKQSRGATIKRGPVYVAVNHRSRHKLAPKRDAVMASKDQWLNRKALNKK
;
A
#
# COMPACT_ATOMS: atom_id res chain seq x y z
N MET A 1 -6.49 3.17 -47.68
CA MET A 1 -5.93 2.32 -46.60
C MET A 1 -4.64 2.98 -46.13
N ALA A 2 -4.63 3.61 -44.95
CA ALA A 2 -3.43 4.27 -44.42
C ALA A 2 -2.69 3.30 -43.49
N VAL A 3 -1.44 2.99 -43.84
CA VAL A 3 -0.55 2.12 -43.06
C VAL A 3 0.17 2.98 -42.02
N THR A 4 -0.14 2.80 -40.74
CA THR A 4 0.57 3.45 -39.64
C THR A 4 1.74 2.56 -39.19
N ARG A 5 2.99 2.96 -39.48
CA ARG A 5 4.18 2.36 -38.85
C ARG A 5 4.41 3.04 -37.49
N SER A 6 4.39 2.25 -36.42
CA SER A 6 4.74 2.68 -35.08
C SER A 6 6.26 2.86 -34.95
N LYS A 7 6.71 4.05 -34.54
CA LYS A 7 8.12 4.31 -34.19
C LYS A 7 8.35 3.82 -32.76
N LYS A 8 9.39 3.01 -32.55
CA LYS A 8 9.82 2.54 -31.22
C LYS A 8 10.50 3.68 -30.47
N ILE A 9 10.12 3.86 -29.20
CA ILE A 9 10.74 4.80 -28.27
C ILE A 9 11.88 4.07 -27.57
N THR A 10 13.08 4.63 -27.58
CA THR A 10 14.22 4.18 -26.77
C THR A 10 14.50 5.25 -25.71
N PHE A 11 14.71 4.82 -24.46
CA PHE A 11 15.03 5.68 -23.32
C PHE A 11 16.50 5.49 -22.95
N ASP A 12 17.19 6.57 -22.59
CA ASP A 12 18.55 6.52 -22.05
C ASP A 12 18.53 6.24 -20.52
N GLU A 13 19.66 5.78 -19.98
CA GLU A 13 19.84 5.18 -18.64
C GLU A 13 19.52 6.11 -17.44
N ASP A 14 19.29 7.41 -17.67
CA ASP A 14 18.81 8.38 -16.66
C ASP A 14 17.32 8.78 -16.84
N GLY A 15 16.58 8.07 -17.69
CA GLY A 15 15.12 8.17 -17.79
C GLY A 15 14.58 9.47 -18.40
N ASN A 16 15.45 10.31 -19.00
CA ASN A 16 15.04 11.52 -19.68
C ASN A 16 14.84 11.24 -21.18
N SER A 17 13.59 11.16 -21.64
CA SER A 17 13.28 11.08 -23.08
C SER A 17 13.46 12.45 -23.75
N PRO A 18 14.06 12.55 -24.95
CA PRO A 18 14.06 13.80 -25.69
C PRO A 18 12.63 14.16 -26.10
N ASP A 19 12.25 15.39 -25.75
CA ASP A 19 10.93 15.99 -25.89
C ASP A 19 10.39 15.84 -27.32
N VAL A 20 9.22 15.22 -27.47
CA VAL A 20 8.55 15.09 -28.77
C VAL A 20 7.95 16.45 -29.11
N ALA A 21 8.60 17.19 -30.00
CA ALA A 21 8.15 18.48 -30.50
C ALA A 21 6.71 18.40 -31.04
N ILE A 22 5.77 18.92 -30.24
CA ILE A 22 4.43 19.28 -30.68
C ILE A 22 4.59 20.51 -31.58
N VAL A 23 4.16 20.39 -32.84
CA VAL A 23 4.14 21.51 -33.80
C VAL A 23 3.07 22.50 -33.36
N GLU A 24 3.46 23.53 -32.61
CA GLU A 24 2.66 24.74 -32.39
C GLU A 24 3.17 25.87 -33.28
N THR A 25 2.22 26.52 -33.97
CA THR A 25 2.44 27.66 -34.86
C THR A 25 2.99 28.86 -34.10
N LYS A 26 4.22 29.26 -34.44
CA LYS A 26 4.97 30.37 -33.87
C LYS A 26 4.39 31.73 -34.28
N THR A 27 3.85 32.50 -33.33
CA THR A 27 3.85 33.97 -33.36
C THR A 27 4.89 34.46 -32.35
N VAL A 28 5.71 35.41 -32.80
CA VAL A 28 6.93 35.89 -32.14
C VAL A 28 6.57 36.97 -31.12
N HIS A 29 7.00 36.81 -29.86
CA HIS A 29 7.34 37.97 -29.04
C HIS A 29 8.47 37.62 -28.06
N GLU A 30 9.54 38.39 -28.20
CA GLU A 30 10.76 38.42 -27.42
C GLU A 30 10.63 39.59 -26.44
N VAL A 31 10.84 39.37 -25.15
CA VAL A 31 11.21 40.41 -24.18
C VAL A 31 12.05 39.78 -23.08
N GLU A 32 13.33 40.14 -23.07
CA GLU A 32 14.20 40.14 -21.90
C GLU A 32 13.70 41.20 -20.90
N SER A 33 13.75 40.94 -19.59
CA SER A 33 14.00 42.00 -18.60
C SER A 33 14.37 41.43 -17.24
N GLU A 34 15.19 42.20 -16.54
CA GLU A 34 16.07 41.84 -15.44
C GLU A 34 15.40 42.00 -14.06
N SER A 35 16.11 41.51 -13.06
CA SER A 35 15.94 41.68 -11.61
C SER A 35 15.39 43.05 -11.17
N ASP A 36 14.38 43.07 -10.29
CA ASP A 36 14.26 44.16 -9.31
C ASP A 36 13.67 43.72 -7.96
N SER A 37 14.18 44.42 -6.96
CA SER A 37 14.20 44.20 -5.52
C SER A 37 12.91 44.64 -4.82
N ASP A 38 12.52 43.85 -3.83
CA ASP A 38 11.86 44.17 -2.53
C ASP A 38 11.25 45.58 -2.34
N ASP A 39 9.91 45.72 -2.52
CA ASP A 39 9.02 46.59 -1.72
C ASP A 39 7.53 46.29 -2.05
N GLU A 40 6.90 45.31 -1.38
CA GLU A 40 5.49 44.94 -1.65
C GLU A 40 4.62 45.11 -0.40
N ALA A 41 4.00 46.29 -0.28
CA ALA A 41 2.88 46.51 0.61
C ALA A 41 1.65 45.68 0.17
N PRO A 42 0.84 45.16 1.10
CA PRO A 42 -0.08 44.06 0.81
C PRO A 42 -1.44 44.53 0.30
N GLU A 43 -1.55 44.94 -0.96
CA GLU A 43 -2.86 45.15 -1.61
C GLU A 43 -2.79 44.85 -3.12
N GLU A 44 -2.67 43.58 -3.54
CA GLU A 44 -3.19 42.97 -4.80
C GLU A 44 -2.75 41.47 -4.94
N GLU A 45 -3.05 40.63 -3.93
CA GLU A 45 -2.77 39.18 -3.96
C GLU A 45 -3.95 38.35 -4.52
N SER A 46 -4.03 38.07 -5.83
CA SER A 46 -5.05 37.08 -6.30
C SER A 46 -4.56 36.06 -7.32
N VAL A 47 -3.59 36.38 -8.18
CA VAL A 47 -3.15 35.44 -9.24
C VAL A 47 -1.68 35.04 -9.10
N ASN A 48 -0.77 35.96 -8.77
CA ASN A 48 0.66 35.66 -8.67
C ASN A 48 0.99 34.84 -7.41
N THR A 49 0.30 35.07 -6.30
CA THR A 49 0.42 34.27 -5.08
C THR A 49 -0.09 32.85 -5.28
N ALA A 50 -1.21 32.69 -5.99
CA ALA A 50 -1.75 31.38 -6.36
C ALA A 50 -0.74 30.59 -7.21
N LYS A 51 -0.09 31.22 -8.20
CA LYS A 51 0.97 30.58 -8.99
C LYS A 51 2.17 30.16 -8.13
N LYS A 52 2.66 31.05 -7.25
CA LYS A 52 3.76 30.73 -6.32
C LYS A 52 3.40 29.57 -5.38
N GLN A 53 2.17 29.52 -4.86
CA GLN A 53 1.70 28.43 -4.01
C GLN A 53 1.61 27.10 -4.77
N VAL A 54 1.14 27.10 -6.02
CA VAL A 54 1.10 25.89 -6.86
C VAL A 54 2.51 25.37 -7.14
N MET A 55 3.44 26.25 -7.53
CA MET A 55 4.83 25.88 -7.79
C MET A 55 5.53 25.34 -6.54
N SER A 56 5.33 25.99 -5.38
CA SER A 56 5.87 25.53 -4.10
C SER A 56 5.35 24.13 -3.72
N LYS A 57 4.05 23.90 -3.90
CA LYS A 57 3.43 22.60 -3.64
C LYS A 57 3.93 21.51 -4.58
N GLU A 58 4.17 21.82 -5.85
CA GLU A 58 4.74 20.89 -6.82
C GLU A 58 6.19 20.53 -6.44
N GLN A 59 6.98 21.51 -6.02
CA GLN A 59 8.35 21.29 -5.56
C GLN A 59 8.38 20.42 -4.29
N GLU A 60 7.51 20.68 -3.33
CA GLU A 60 7.38 19.87 -2.10
C GLU A 60 7.00 18.42 -2.44
N GLN A 61 6.05 18.21 -3.36
CA GLN A 61 5.68 16.86 -3.82
C GLN A 61 6.85 16.14 -4.49
N ARG A 62 7.63 16.84 -5.32
CA ARG A 62 8.80 16.27 -5.98
C ARG A 62 9.89 15.89 -4.99
N GLN A 63 10.12 16.71 -3.97
CA GLN A 63 11.07 16.43 -2.89
C GLN A 63 10.60 15.24 -2.04
N ALA A 64 9.33 15.20 -1.63
CA ALA A 64 8.78 14.07 -0.90
C ALA A 64 8.91 12.75 -1.70
N ALA A 65 8.64 12.78 -3.01
CA ALA A 65 8.80 11.61 -3.88
C ALA A 65 10.27 11.15 -4.00
N SER A 66 11.23 12.08 -4.07
CA SER A 66 12.64 11.73 -4.14
C SER A 66 13.16 11.13 -2.83
N GLU A 67 12.72 11.67 -1.68
CA GLU A 67 13.04 11.12 -0.36
C GLU A 67 12.48 9.71 -0.16
N LEU A 68 11.25 9.45 -0.60
CA LEU A 68 10.66 8.12 -0.52
C LEU A 68 11.44 7.10 -1.35
N LYS A 69 11.83 7.47 -2.57
CA LYS A 69 12.68 6.63 -3.43
C LYS A 69 14.05 6.37 -2.79
N ARG A 70 14.65 7.38 -2.15
CA ARG A 70 15.91 7.22 -1.43
C ARG A 70 15.79 6.24 -0.26
N LYS A 71 14.75 6.39 0.56
CA LYS A 71 14.44 5.49 1.69
C LYS A 71 14.20 4.04 1.22
N GLU A 72 13.50 3.85 0.10
CA GLU A 72 13.30 2.52 -0.50
C GLU A 72 14.62 1.90 -0.95
N LYS A 73 15.48 2.67 -1.63
CA LYS A 73 16.81 2.20 -2.07
C LYS A 73 17.70 1.83 -0.89
N GLU A 74 17.67 2.61 0.19
CA GLU A 74 18.41 2.32 1.43
C GLU A 74 17.90 1.03 2.10
N LYS A 75 16.57 0.83 2.18
CA LYS A 75 15.99 -0.42 2.67
C LYS A 75 16.41 -1.63 1.84
N ARG A 76 16.38 -1.52 0.52
CA ARG A 76 16.82 -2.60 -0.37
C ARG A 76 18.29 -2.96 -0.15
N LYS A 77 19.17 -1.96 -0.06
CA LYS A 77 20.59 -2.17 0.25
C LYS A 77 20.80 -2.86 1.60
N ALA A 78 20.04 -2.48 2.64
CA ALA A 78 20.13 -3.11 3.95
C ALA A 78 19.71 -4.59 3.93
N ILE A 79 18.64 -4.91 3.18
CA ILE A 79 18.19 -6.30 3.00
C ILE A 79 19.22 -7.11 2.22
N ASP A 80 19.75 -6.55 1.13
CA ASP A 80 20.76 -7.24 0.31
C ASP A 80 22.04 -7.52 1.11
N LEU A 81 22.49 -6.56 1.93
CA LEU A 81 23.63 -6.72 2.83
C LEU A 81 23.38 -7.82 3.86
N ARG A 82 22.22 -7.80 4.55
CA ARG A 82 21.84 -8.86 5.51
C ARG A 82 21.81 -10.24 4.86
N ASN A 83 21.31 -10.33 3.64
CA ASN A 83 21.25 -11.59 2.89
C ASN A 83 22.65 -12.07 2.48
N GLN A 84 23.56 -11.15 2.16
CA GLN A 84 24.97 -11.48 1.89
C GLN A 84 25.67 -12.00 3.14
N GLU A 85 25.51 -11.34 4.28
CA GLU A 85 26.05 -11.79 5.57
C GLU A 85 25.55 -13.20 5.93
N GLN A 86 24.24 -13.46 5.78
CA GLN A 86 23.68 -14.80 6.02
C GLN A 86 24.26 -15.86 5.08
N LYS A 87 24.53 -15.51 3.82
CA LYS A 87 25.16 -16.43 2.87
C LYS A 87 26.62 -16.71 3.22
N GLN A 88 27.36 -15.70 3.69
CA GLN A 88 28.75 -15.86 4.15
C GLN A 88 28.81 -16.74 5.39
N LEU A 89 27.98 -16.47 6.41
CA LEU A 89 27.89 -17.32 7.61
C LEU A 89 27.56 -18.79 7.26
N LYS A 90 26.62 -19.02 6.34
CA LYS A 90 26.32 -20.39 5.88
C LYS A 90 27.49 -21.04 5.13
N ARG A 91 28.26 -20.25 4.38
CA ARG A 91 29.43 -20.74 3.64
C ARG A 91 30.59 -21.04 4.56
N ASP A 92 30.78 -20.25 5.62
CA ASP A 92 31.87 -20.42 6.59
C ASP A 92 31.60 -21.55 7.59
N VAL A 93 30.32 -21.91 7.81
CA VAL A 93 29.92 -23.10 8.58
C VAL A 93 29.96 -24.38 7.73
N ALA A 94 29.96 -24.26 6.40
CA ALA A 94 29.93 -25.42 5.48
C ALA A 94 31.27 -26.17 5.23
N PRO A 95 32.49 -25.72 5.60
CA PRO A 95 33.71 -26.47 5.32
C PRO A 95 34.24 -27.27 6.54
N VAL A 96 33.36 -27.79 7.42
CA VAL A 96 33.75 -28.69 8.52
C VAL A 96 32.88 -29.96 8.56
N LYS A 97 32.48 -30.48 7.39
CA LYS A 97 31.71 -31.74 7.29
C LYS A 97 32.36 -32.75 6.35
N GLU A 98 33.66 -32.95 6.51
CA GLU A 98 34.35 -34.16 6.01
C GLU A 98 35.02 -34.98 7.13
N ASP A 99 34.77 -34.65 8.41
CA ASP A 99 35.12 -35.54 9.52
C ASP A 99 33.82 -36.10 10.12
N GLU A 100 33.48 -37.30 9.66
CA GLU A 100 32.54 -38.20 10.30
C GLU A 100 33.12 -38.64 11.65
N GLU A 101 32.82 -37.96 12.76
CA GLU A 101 32.93 -38.56 14.10
C GLU A 101 32.12 -37.74 15.12
N GLU A 102 31.09 -38.41 15.66
CA GLU A 102 30.38 -38.14 16.91
C GLU A 102 29.60 -36.80 17.03
N LEU A 103 28.27 -36.92 16.95
CA LEU A 103 27.38 -35.88 17.46
C LEU A 103 27.72 -35.64 18.95
N PRO A 104 27.97 -34.39 19.39
CA PRO A 104 28.07 -34.12 20.81
C PRO A 104 26.71 -34.40 21.47
N GLU A 105 26.69 -35.36 22.38
CA GLU A 105 25.56 -35.78 23.23
C GLU A 105 25.26 -34.71 24.30
N LEU A 106 25.13 -33.45 23.86
CA LEU A 106 25.08 -32.27 24.74
C LEU A 106 23.67 -31.67 24.76
N LEU A 107 22.69 -32.53 25.02
CA LEU A 107 21.43 -32.09 25.59
C LEU A 107 21.19 -32.96 26.82
N ASP A 108 21.30 -32.35 28.01
CA ASP A 108 21.07 -33.07 29.26
C ASP A 108 19.64 -33.66 29.24
N ASP A 109 19.53 -34.98 29.44
CA ASP A 109 18.24 -35.69 29.52
C ASP A 109 17.30 -35.07 30.58
N ASP A 110 17.88 -34.38 31.57
CA ASP A 110 17.14 -33.63 32.60
C ASP A 110 16.32 -32.45 32.03
N ILE A 111 16.76 -31.84 30.92
CA ILE A 111 16.02 -30.75 30.26
C ILE A 111 14.84 -31.32 29.46
N LEU A 112 15.02 -32.46 28.79
CA LEU A 112 13.96 -33.15 28.06
C LEU A 112 12.84 -33.63 29.01
N ASN A 113 13.21 -34.08 30.21
CA ASN A 113 12.24 -34.47 31.23
C ASN A 113 11.51 -33.26 31.85
N ALA A 114 12.21 -32.12 32.03
CA ALA A 114 11.58 -30.88 32.52
C ALA A 114 10.50 -30.33 31.56
N PHE A 115 10.68 -30.47 30.24
CA PHE A 115 9.66 -30.07 29.26
C PHE A 115 8.45 -31.03 29.21
N ASN A 116 8.61 -32.28 29.63
CA ASN A 116 7.49 -33.24 29.69
C ASN A 116 6.68 -33.11 30.99
N ASP A 117 7.32 -32.79 32.12
CA ASP A 117 6.65 -32.69 33.43
C ASP A 117 5.89 -31.37 33.66
N GLU A 118 6.11 -30.32 32.85
CA GLU A 118 5.39 -29.03 32.95
C GLU A 118 4.08 -28.99 32.13
N SER A 119 3.61 -30.12 31.61
CA SER A 119 2.52 -30.18 30.63
C SER A 119 1.09 -30.10 31.19
N ASP A 120 0.88 -29.94 32.51
CA ASP A 120 -0.46 -30.14 33.10
C ASP A 120 -1.09 -28.97 33.88
N GLU A 121 -0.46 -27.81 34.13
CA GLU A 121 -1.11 -26.80 35.01
C GLU A 121 -1.14 -25.31 34.63
N ASP A 122 -0.62 -24.85 33.48
CA ASP A 122 -0.84 -23.45 33.08
C ASP A 122 -1.33 -23.34 31.64
N GLU A 123 -2.59 -22.95 31.44
CA GLU A 123 -3.12 -22.49 30.14
C GLU A 123 -2.69 -21.03 29.89
N PRO A 124 -1.70 -20.74 29.02
CA PRO A 124 -1.74 -19.54 28.21
C PRO A 124 -2.75 -19.78 27.08
N SER A 125 -3.73 -18.88 26.97
CA SER A 125 -4.77 -18.85 25.94
C SER A 125 -4.32 -19.50 24.63
N SER A 126 -4.97 -20.61 24.29
CA SER A 126 -4.84 -21.36 23.05
C SER A 126 -5.12 -20.46 21.83
N VAL A 127 -4.13 -19.65 21.45
CA VAL A 127 -4.03 -19.17 20.07
C VAL A 127 -3.48 -20.36 19.31
N GLN A 128 -4.40 -21.23 18.86
CA GLN A 128 -4.03 -22.32 17.98
C GLN A 128 -3.29 -21.72 16.79
N ASN A 129 -1.97 -21.97 16.76
CA ASN A 129 -1.12 -21.60 15.66
C ASN A 129 -1.47 -22.57 14.52
N THR A 130 -2.59 -22.32 13.83
CA THR A 130 -3.03 -23.15 12.71
C THR A 130 -2.09 -22.87 11.54
N HIS A 131 -1.01 -23.64 11.46
CA HIS A 131 -0.25 -23.75 10.23
C HIS A 131 -1.19 -24.29 9.16
N ILE A 132 -1.63 -23.40 8.26
CA ILE A 132 -2.42 -23.80 7.08
C ILE A 132 -1.50 -24.67 6.23
N ARG A 133 -1.77 -25.98 6.22
CA ARG A 133 -1.12 -26.90 5.28
C ARG A 133 -1.64 -26.55 3.89
N LEU A 134 -0.76 -26.01 3.04
CA LEU A 134 -1.08 -25.63 1.66
C LEU A 134 -1.55 -26.82 0.80
N ASP A 135 -1.33 -28.05 1.25
CA ASP A 135 -1.71 -29.27 0.54
C ASP A 135 -3.18 -29.69 0.75
N GLU A 136 -3.86 -29.18 1.79
CA GLU A 136 -5.23 -29.57 2.14
C GLU A 136 -6.30 -28.60 1.62
N VAL A 137 -5.90 -27.39 1.19
CA VAL A 137 -6.84 -26.35 0.74
C VAL A 137 -6.78 -26.24 -0.77
N SER A 138 -7.92 -26.43 -1.43
CA SER A 138 -8.01 -26.24 -2.88
C SER A 138 -7.63 -24.80 -3.25
N GLU A 139 -6.99 -24.60 -4.41
CA GLU A 139 -6.60 -23.27 -4.87
C GLU A 139 -7.81 -22.30 -4.92
N GLU A 140 -9.01 -22.81 -5.21
CA GLU A 140 -10.26 -22.06 -5.22
C GLU A 140 -10.65 -21.54 -3.82
N GLU A 141 -10.46 -22.35 -2.77
CA GLU A 141 -10.76 -21.96 -1.39
C GLU A 141 -9.77 -20.91 -0.88
N LEU A 142 -8.48 -21.04 -1.20
CA LEU A 142 -7.48 -20.02 -0.88
C LEU A 142 -7.82 -18.68 -1.55
N GLN A 143 -8.21 -18.70 -2.83
CA GLN A 143 -8.64 -17.49 -3.52
C GLN A 143 -9.91 -16.89 -2.91
N ARG A 144 -10.87 -17.73 -2.49
CA ARG A 144 -12.10 -17.26 -1.84
C ARG A 144 -11.79 -16.60 -0.50
N GLN A 145 -10.94 -17.20 0.32
CA GLN A 145 -10.51 -16.63 1.60
C GLN A 145 -9.77 -15.30 1.40
N ALA A 146 -8.86 -15.23 0.43
CA ALA A 146 -8.15 -13.99 0.09
C ALA A 146 -9.12 -12.87 -0.35
N LYS A 147 -10.15 -13.20 -1.14
CA LYS A 147 -11.18 -12.25 -1.57
C LYS A 147 -12.02 -11.75 -0.38
N LEU A 148 -12.38 -12.63 0.55
CA LEU A 148 -13.13 -12.27 1.75
C LEU A 148 -12.31 -11.38 2.69
N ALA A 149 -11.05 -11.73 2.95
CA ALA A 149 -10.14 -10.92 3.75
C ALA A 149 -9.96 -9.51 3.15
N LYS A 150 -9.83 -9.41 1.82
CA LYS A 150 -9.78 -8.12 1.12
C LYS A 150 -11.06 -7.31 1.28
N LEU A 151 -12.22 -7.95 1.23
CA LEU A 151 -13.51 -7.29 1.44
C LEU A 151 -13.61 -6.74 2.86
N GLU A 152 -13.21 -7.52 3.86
CA GLU A 152 -13.20 -7.09 5.25
C GLU A 152 -12.27 -5.90 5.50
N ALA A 153 -11.04 -5.95 4.99
CA ALA A 153 -10.10 -4.82 5.07
C ALA A 153 -10.68 -3.55 4.42
N LEU A 154 -11.37 -3.70 3.28
CA LEU A 154 -12.01 -2.59 2.57
C LEU A 154 -13.25 -2.07 3.32
N LYS A 155 -13.98 -2.92 4.05
CA LYS A 155 -15.09 -2.52 4.92
C LYS A 155 -14.59 -1.71 6.12
N GLN A 156 -13.48 -2.14 6.71
CA GLN A 156 -12.85 -1.42 7.82
C GLN A 156 -12.32 -0.05 7.38
N SER A 157 -11.64 0.02 6.23
CA SER A 157 -11.09 1.29 5.72
C SER A 157 -12.17 2.28 5.25
N ARG A 158 -13.34 1.82 4.83
CA ARG A 158 -14.49 2.67 4.46
C ARG A 158 -15.33 3.12 5.65
N GLY A 159 -15.08 2.62 6.85
CA GLY A 159 -15.79 3.03 8.06
C GLY A 159 -15.58 4.51 8.35
N ALA A 160 -16.66 5.30 8.31
CA ALA A 160 -16.59 6.74 8.59
C ALA A 160 -16.54 7.07 10.10
N THR A 161 -16.79 6.06 10.95
CA THR A 161 -16.89 6.20 12.41
C THR A 161 -15.97 5.19 13.09
N ILE A 162 -15.12 5.66 14.00
CA ILE A 162 -14.17 4.85 14.77
C ILE A 162 -14.47 5.06 16.26
N LYS A 163 -14.57 3.96 17.01
CA LYS A 163 -14.69 4.01 18.47
C LYS A 163 -13.30 4.19 19.10
N ARG A 164 -13.12 5.23 19.92
CA ARG A 164 -11.90 5.51 20.67
C ARG A 164 -12.26 5.57 22.16
N GLY A 165 -12.17 4.42 22.82
CA GLY A 165 -12.59 4.27 24.21
C GLY A 165 -14.10 4.53 24.40
N PRO A 166 -14.51 5.47 25.27
CA PRO A 166 -15.92 5.79 25.49
C PRO A 166 -16.55 6.62 24.38
N VAL A 167 -15.75 7.20 23.46
CA VAL A 167 -16.24 8.15 22.45
C VAL A 167 -16.24 7.52 21.06
N TYR A 168 -17.21 7.91 20.24
CA TYR A 168 -17.24 7.63 18.80
C TYR A 168 -16.81 8.87 18.02
N VAL A 169 -15.77 8.73 17.20
CA VAL A 169 -15.24 9.78 16.33
C VAL A 169 -15.71 9.51 14.90
N ALA A 170 -16.43 10.46 14.29
CA ALA A 170 -16.94 10.34 12.92
C ALA A 170 -16.45 11.50 12.05
N VAL A 171 -16.11 11.21 10.79
CA VAL A 171 -15.68 12.22 9.82
C VAL A 171 -16.90 12.83 9.12
N ASN A 172 -17.02 14.17 9.14
CA ASN A 172 -18.07 14.87 8.41
C ASN A 172 -17.69 15.04 6.92
N HIS A 173 -18.37 14.32 6.03
CA HIS A 173 -18.14 14.40 4.59
C HIS A 173 -19.00 15.51 3.95
N ARG A 174 -18.36 16.64 3.57
CA ARG A 174 -19.00 17.80 2.93
C ARG A 174 -19.47 17.57 1.48
N SER A 175 -19.17 16.41 0.87
CA SER A 175 -19.49 16.14 -0.53
C SER A 175 -20.96 15.75 -0.79
N ARG A 176 -21.80 15.66 0.24
CA ARG A 176 -23.20 15.17 0.13
C ARG A 176 -24.16 16.13 -0.58
N HIS A 177 -23.78 17.38 -0.83
CA HIS A 177 -24.68 18.35 -1.48
C HIS A 177 -24.83 18.17 -3.00
N LYS A 178 -23.94 17.40 -3.64
CA LYS A 178 -23.95 17.20 -5.10
C LYS A 178 -24.83 16.03 -5.56
N LEU A 179 -25.22 15.15 -4.65
CA LEU A 179 -25.99 13.94 -4.95
C LEU A 179 -27.17 13.80 -4.00
N ALA A 180 -28.27 13.23 -4.49
CA ALA A 180 -29.39 12.89 -3.63
C ALA A 180 -28.98 11.85 -2.57
N PRO A 181 -29.61 11.86 -1.38
CA PRO A 181 -29.43 10.82 -0.38
C PRO A 181 -29.70 9.42 -0.95
N LYS A 182 -29.03 8.42 -0.38
CA LYS A 182 -29.25 7.01 -0.78
C LYS A 182 -30.67 6.58 -0.38
N ARG A 183 -31.21 5.59 -1.09
CA ARG A 183 -32.52 5.01 -0.77
C ARG A 183 -32.55 4.49 0.67
N ASP A 184 -33.66 4.76 1.36
CA ASP A 184 -33.91 4.24 2.70
C ASP A 184 -34.38 2.79 2.67
N ALA A 185 -34.21 2.09 3.80
CA ALA A 185 -34.65 0.70 3.99
C ALA A 185 -36.18 0.54 3.87
N VAL A 186 -36.95 1.63 3.98
CA VAL A 186 -38.42 1.63 3.80
C VAL A 186 -38.83 1.09 2.42
N MET A 187 -38.01 1.31 1.40
CA MET A 187 -38.27 0.76 0.06
C MET A 187 -38.21 -0.77 0.03
N ALA A 188 -37.39 -1.40 0.87
CA ALA A 188 -37.37 -2.85 0.98
C ALA A 188 -38.67 -3.39 1.59
N SER A 189 -39.27 -2.68 2.57
CA SER A 189 -40.58 -3.03 3.13
C SER A 189 -41.69 -2.88 2.07
N LYS A 190 -41.66 -1.80 1.29
CA LYS A 190 -42.57 -1.63 0.14
C LYS A 190 -42.43 -2.77 -0.87
N ASP A 191 -41.21 -3.13 -1.24
CA ASP A 191 -40.95 -4.22 -2.19
C ASP A 191 -41.40 -5.58 -1.63
N GLN A 192 -41.13 -5.86 -0.36
CA GLN A 192 -41.58 -7.07 0.33
C GLN A 192 -43.10 -7.17 0.39
N TRP A 193 -43.79 -6.06 0.65
CA TRP A 193 -45.24 -6.00 0.66
C TRP A 193 -45.84 -6.26 -0.73
N LEU A 194 -45.29 -5.60 -1.75
CA LEU A 194 -45.72 -5.77 -3.13
C LEU A 194 -45.43 -7.18 -3.64
N ASN A 195 -44.33 -7.81 -3.21
CA ASN A 195 -43.91 -9.14 -3.63
C ASN A 195 -44.21 -10.21 -2.58
N ARG A 196 -45.21 -9.97 -1.72
CA ARG A 196 -45.62 -10.95 -0.72
C ARG A 196 -46.14 -12.22 -1.41
N LYS A 197 -45.83 -13.38 -0.83
CA LYS A 197 -46.21 -14.70 -1.35
C LYS A 197 -47.72 -14.82 -1.64
N ALA A 198 -48.56 -14.14 -0.84
CA ALA A 198 -50.02 -14.15 -0.99
C ALA A 198 -50.55 -13.55 -2.31
N LEU A 199 -49.74 -12.75 -3.02
CA LEU A 199 -50.21 -12.10 -4.26
C LEU A 199 -50.12 -12.99 -5.51
N ASN A 200 -49.64 -14.25 -5.41
CA ASN A 200 -49.52 -15.20 -6.54
C ASN A 200 -49.11 -14.52 -7.85
N LYS A 201 -48.08 -13.67 -7.78
CA LYS A 201 -47.56 -12.97 -8.95
C LYS A 201 -46.98 -14.02 -9.90
N LYS A 202 -47.43 -13.99 -11.15
CA LYS A 202 -46.95 -14.85 -12.24
C LYS A 202 -45.51 -14.52 -12.59
#